data_AF-A0A511K8R1-F1
#
_entry.id   AF-A0A511K8R1-F1
#
_cell.length_a   1.000
_cell.length_b   1.000
_cell.length_c   1.000
_cell.angle_alpha   90.00
_cell.angle_beta   90.00
_cell.angle_gamma   90.00
#
_symmetry.space_group_name_H-M   'P 1'
#
loop_
_entity.id
_entity.type
_entity.pdbx_description
1 polymer ?
#
loop_
_entity_poly.entity_id
_entity_poly.type
_entity_poly.pdbx_seq_one_letter_code
_entity_poly.pdbx_strand_id
1 'polypeptide(L)'
;MQRQSQKRLKVLSLNCWRVSQGLWLVADKRRQRIKAIADWIAHSSSPLAASSYSSERHAGGIEEHGEVGEGYDVVALQELWVRSDYEHVAERAKEAGLVHSRFFYSGAIGSGLAILSRYPIVSAFVSPYPLNGFPLHFIEGDFFAGKAVCGVCIDVEGVGKVDVLNTHMYAPGGEGDTITGAHRVAQAWELARIATEKAERGRHVLVMGDFNSQPHSLVMRLITTNGSLLDSFAETHPPPPSITSAAHRALSPVEAMHAHGITCDSPLNTYSAPKLRKKRSGDEVVLRGGKRLDYILYRSPADSPWQLRAESTSLELSEPIPSLGVSYSDHFALSTTFSFTQQQQKLPDPLTPDLLSPALSNLHGAYRASLASSRFQLRVFLGCLAAALGLTVASSFEPLRALDWLFTLLGVVAGAGGATFLYTGFLGGSWEAGQLRNVITEMEAELQRIRIARVDEQGRMEMDDGGWTR
;
A
#
# COMPACT_ATOMS: atom_id res chain seq x y z
N MET A 1 34.65 29.06 4.48
CA MET A 1 33.42 28.30 4.80
C MET A 1 33.09 27.44 3.60
N GLN A 2 33.50 26.17 3.61
CA GLN A 2 33.09 25.20 2.58
C GLN A 2 31.56 25.06 2.68
N ARG A 3 30.84 25.30 1.58
CA ARG A 3 29.43 24.88 1.46
C ARG A 3 29.42 23.38 1.75
N GLN A 4 28.88 22.96 2.89
CA GLN A 4 28.51 21.56 3.07
C GLN A 4 27.54 21.25 1.92
N SER A 5 27.92 20.34 1.03
CA SER A 5 26.99 19.77 0.07
C SER A 5 25.79 19.28 0.87
N GLN A 6 24.62 19.87 0.61
CA GLN A 6 23.39 19.49 1.28
C GLN A 6 23.13 18.04 0.88
N LYS A 7 23.17 17.13 1.87
CA LYS A 7 22.96 15.71 1.60
C LYS A 7 21.52 15.54 1.14
N ARG A 8 21.36 15.03 -0.08
CA ARG A 8 20.07 14.72 -0.69
C ARG A 8 19.88 13.21 -0.74
N LEU A 9 18.63 12.79 -0.73
CA LEU A 9 18.23 11.40 -0.88
C LEU A 9 17.05 11.35 -1.85
N LYS A 10 17.26 10.81 -3.04
CA LYS A 10 16.23 10.70 -4.08
C LYS A 10 15.66 9.30 -4.11
N VAL A 11 14.35 9.19 -3.93
CA VAL A 11 13.66 7.89 -3.83
C VAL A 11 12.54 7.76 -4.84
N LEU A 12 12.25 6.52 -5.24
CA LEU A 12 11.21 6.18 -6.21
C LEU A 12 10.35 5.03 -5.68
N SER A 13 9.03 5.13 -5.87
CA SER A 13 8.07 4.04 -5.67
C SER A 13 7.35 3.72 -6.96
N LEU A 14 7.22 2.43 -7.30
CA LEU A 14 6.48 1.98 -8.48
C LEU A 14 5.84 0.60 -8.27
N ASN A 15 4.51 0.54 -8.38
CA ASN A 15 3.81 -0.72 -8.62
C ASN A 15 4.05 -1.14 -10.07
N CYS A 16 4.69 -2.29 -10.28
CA CYS A 16 5.22 -2.72 -11.58
C CYS A 16 4.24 -3.54 -12.43
N TRP A 17 3.01 -3.75 -11.95
CA TRP A 17 2.15 -4.79 -12.50
C TRP A 17 0.91 -4.25 -13.24
N ARG A 18 0.01 -5.17 -13.56
CA ARG A 18 -1.28 -4.95 -14.21
C ARG A 18 -2.36 -5.68 -13.44
N VAL A 19 -3.40 -4.98 -13.02
CA VAL A 19 -4.62 -5.54 -12.43
C VAL A 19 -5.34 -6.47 -13.41
N SER A 20 -5.27 -7.76 -13.13
CA SER A 20 -6.46 -8.57 -12.84
C SER A 20 -6.08 -9.68 -11.86
N GLN A 21 -6.63 -9.58 -10.65
CA GLN A 21 -6.61 -10.55 -9.55
C GLN A 21 -5.88 -11.88 -9.83
N GLY A 22 -4.71 -12.03 -9.20
CA GLY A 22 -4.22 -13.35 -8.77
C GLY A 22 -3.50 -14.24 -9.79
N LEU A 23 -3.42 -13.90 -11.09
CA LEU A 23 -2.77 -14.77 -12.07
C LEU A 23 -1.67 -14.07 -12.88
N TRP A 24 -0.40 -14.28 -12.49
CA TRP A 24 0.76 -13.69 -13.17
C TRP A 24 0.93 -14.13 -14.64
N LEU A 25 0.19 -15.18 -15.04
CA LEU A 25 0.17 -15.76 -16.37
C LEU A 25 -0.59 -14.91 -17.40
N VAL A 26 -1.40 -13.93 -16.96
CA VAL A 26 -2.33 -13.16 -17.82
C VAL A 26 -1.82 -11.74 -18.11
N ALA A 27 -0.65 -11.37 -17.60
CA ALA A 27 -0.09 -10.04 -17.83
C ALA A 27 0.39 -9.86 -19.28
N ASP A 28 -0.37 -9.09 -20.06
CA ASP A 28 -0.02 -8.70 -21.43
C ASP A 28 1.36 -8.04 -21.47
N LYS A 29 2.18 -8.39 -22.47
CA LYS A 29 3.53 -7.85 -22.70
C LYS A 29 4.45 -7.74 -21.47
N ARG A 30 4.24 -8.55 -20.42
CA ARG A 30 4.94 -8.44 -19.12
C ARG A 30 6.46 -8.30 -19.27
N ARG A 31 7.09 -9.23 -19.99
CA ARG A 31 8.55 -9.27 -20.17
C ARG A 31 9.07 -8.00 -20.84
N GLN A 32 8.38 -7.50 -21.87
CA GLN A 32 8.81 -6.27 -22.55
C GLN A 32 8.68 -5.05 -21.64
N ARG A 33 7.63 -4.97 -20.82
CA ARG A 33 7.46 -3.86 -19.87
C ARG A 33 8.46 -3.88 -18.74
N ILE A 34 8.68 -5.04 -18.11
CA ILE A 34 9.69 -5.17 -17.06
C ILE A 34 11.07 -4.78 -17.61
N LYS A 35 11.40 -5.19 -18.84
CA LYS A 35 12.62 -4.74 -19.50
C LYS A 35 12.65 -3.23 -19.69
N ALA A 36 11.56 -2.62 -20.15
CA ALA A 36 11.47 -1.16 -20.31
C ALA A 36 11.60 -0.42 -18.96
N ILE A 37 11.01 -0.94 -17.88
CA ILE A 37 11.17 -0.40 -16.51
C ILE A 37 12.63 -0.51 -16.08
N ALA A 38 13.24 -1.69 -16.26
CA ALA A 38 14.65 -1.93 -15.93
C ALA A 38 15.58 -0.99 -16.70
N ASP A 39 15.32 -0.81 -17.99
CA ASP A 39 16.05 0.10 -18.87
C ASP A 39 15.88 1.56 -18.41
N TRP A 40 14.66 1.99 -18.08
CA TRP A 40 14.42 3.34 -17.58
C TRP A 40 15.15 3.61 -16.25
N ILE A 41 15.12 2.66 -15.30
CA ILE A 41 15.85 2.76 -14.03
C ILE A 41 17.36 2.88 -14.29
N ALA A 42 17.91 2.03 -15.16
CA ALA A 42 19.33 2.02 -15.53
C ALA A 42 19.80 3.37 -16.12
N HIS A 43 18.94 4.06 -16.87
CA HIS A 43 19.28 5.34 -17.51
C HIS A 43 18.94 6.58 -16.66
N SER A 44 18.34 6.41 -15.49
CA SER A 44 17.94 7.52 -14.61
C SER A 44 19.08 8.44 -14.16
N SER A 45 20.32 7.94 -14.19
CA SER A 45 21.56 8.67 -13.87
C SER A 45 22.30 9.19 -15.11
N SER A 46 21.78 8.96 -16.32
CA SER A 46 22.44 9.35 -17.57
C SER A 46 21.96 10.72 -18.05
N PRO A 47 22.87 11.68 -18.33
CA PRO A 47 22.50 13.02 -18.80
C PRO A 47 21.76 13.03 -20.16
N LEU A 48 21.84 11.95 -20.94
CA LEU A 48 21.14 11.81 -22.23
C LEU A 48 19.65 11.48 -22.09
N ALA A 49 19.21 10.94 -20.95
CA ALA A 49 17.81 10.60 -20.71
C ALA A 49 16.92 11.86 -20.59
N ALA A 50 17.50 12.99 -20.16
CA ALA A 50 16.78 14.26 -20.05
C ALA A 50 16.36 14.82 -21.43
N SER A 51 17.09 14.52 -22.52
CA SER A 51 16.80 15.09 -23.84
C SER A 51 15.98 14.17 -24.76
N SER A 52 16.05 12.84 -24.59
CA SER A 52 15.33 11.90 -25.47
C SER A 52 13.87 11.70 -25.08
N TYR A 53 13.46 12.12 -23.88
CA TYR A 53 12.08 12.05 -23.39
C TYR A 53 11.41 13.42 -23.23
N SER A 54 12.10 14.53 -23.57
CA SER A 54 11.58 15.90 -23.40
C SER A 54 11.24 16.63 -24.71
N SER A 55 11.25 15.96 -25.86
CA SER A 55 11.23 16.64 -27.17
C SER A 55 9.91 17.30 -27.58
N GLU A 56 8.90 17.41 -26.70
CA GLU A 56 7.70 18.23 -26.94
C GLU A 56 7.29 19.12 -25.74
N ARG A 57 8.21 19.44 -24.83
CA ARG A 57 7.97 20.52 -23.86
C ARG A 57 8.33 21.86 -24.50
N HIS A 58 7.46 22.46 -25.32
CA HIS A 58 7.51 23.91 -25.64
C HIS A 58 6.17 24.41 -26.23
N ALA A 59 5.26 24.87 -25.35
CA ALA A 59 4.30 25.95 -25.59
C ALA A 59 3.57 26.34 -24.28
N GLY A 60 4.29 26.95 -23.34
CA GLY A 60 3.71 27.47 -22.09
C GLY A 60 4.78 27.70 -21.05
N GLY A 61 5.17 28.96 -20.85
CA GLY A 61 6.32 29.34 -20.04
C GLY A 61 6.17 28.97 -18.57
N ILE A 62 6.95 27.98 -18.13
CA ILE A 62 7.47 27.85 -16.77
C ILE A 62 8.93 27.42 -16.95
N GLU A 63 9.86 28.26 -16.53
CA GLU A 63 11.29 27.96 -16.56
C GLU A 63 11.59 26.88 -15.49
N GLU A 64 11.64 25.60 -15.90
CA GLU A 64 12.23 24.54 -15.07
C GLU A 64 13.75 24.61 -15.21
N HIS A 65 14.44 25.02 -14.14
CA HIS A 65 15.88 24.81 -13.98
C HIS A 65 16.15 23.31 -13.86
N GLY A 66 16.39 22.63 -15.00
CA GLY A 66 16.80 21.23 -15.04
C GLY A 66 18.22 21.05 -14.48
N GLU A 67 18.33 20.64 -13.22
CA GLU A 67 19.56 20.07 -12.68
C GLU A 67 19.88 18.76 -13.44
N VAL A 68 21.14 18.59 -13.83
CA VAL A 68 21.67 17.35 -14.44
C VAL A 68 21.25 16.16 -13.57
N GLY A 69 20.58 15.17 -14.16
CA GLY A 69 19.86 14.13 -13.42
C GLY A 69 20.73 13.35 -12.45
N GLU A 70 20.69 13.72 -11.17
CA GLU A 70 21.09 12.84 -10.08
C GLU A 70 20.16 11.62 -10.11
N GLY A 71 20.73 10.43 -10.33
CA GLY A 71 19.97 9.18 -10.37
C GLY A 71 19.32 8.85 -9.02
N TYR A 72 18.49 7.80 -8.98
CA TYR A 72 17.84 7.40 -7.74
C TYR A 72 18.82 6.76 -6.74
N ASP A 73 18.58 6.95 -5.45
CA ASP A 73 19.34 6.33 -4.36
C ASP A 73 18.65 5.11 -3.79
N VAL A 74 17.32 5.12 -3.76
CA VAL A 74 16.49 3.99 -3.32
C VAL A 74 15.26 3.87 -4.21
N VAL A 75 14.98 2.65 -4.66
CA VAL A 75 13.81 2.33 -5.48
C VAL A 75 13.03 1.21 -4.81
N ALA A 76 11.77 1.46 -4.48
CA ALA A 76 10.83 0.46 -4.00
C ALA A 76 9.89 0.03 -5.12
N LEU A 77 9.83 -1.28 -5.35
CA LEU A 77 8.98 -1.88 -6.36
C LEU A 77 7.90 -2.74 -5.70
N GLN A 78 6.67 -2.61 -6.15
CA GLN A 78 5.55 -3.46 -5.73
C GLN A 78 5.08 -4.33 -6.89
N GLU A 79 4.41 -5.44 -6.55
CA GLU A 79 3.88 -6.43 -7.51
C GLU A 79 4.91 -7.02 -8.49
N LEU A 80 6.17 -7.14 -8.06
CA LEU A 80 7.20 -7.85 -8.80
C LEU A 80 7.15 -9.34 -8.45
N TRP A 81 6.21 -10.07 -9.03
CA TRP A 81 5.91 -11.45 -8.61
C TRP A 81 6.94 -12.50 -9.05
N VAL A 82 7.61 -12.27 -10.18
CA VAL A 82 8.47 -13.27 -10.81
C VAL A 82 9.93 -13.01 -10.47
N ARG A 83 10.59 -13.99 -9.85
CA ARG A 83 11.99 -13.86 -9.43
C ARG A 83 12.96 -13.51 -10.58
N SER A 84 12.79 -14.11 -11.76
CA SER A 84 13.63 -13.80 -12.92
C SER A 84 13.45 -12.35 -13.40
N ASP A 85 12.24 -11.82 -13.27
CA ASP A 85 11.92 -10.43 -13.64
C ASP A 85 12.61 -9.48 -12.64
N TYR A 86 12.62 -9.82 -11.34
CA TYR A 86 13.41 -9.12 -10.33
C TYR A 86 14.92 -9.17 -10.59
N GLU A 87 15.48 -10.36 -10.85
CA GLU A 87 16.92 -10.52 -11.10
C GLU A 87 17.37 -9.67 -12.30
N HIS A 88 16.54 -9.58 -13.35
CA HIS A 88 16.80 -8.72 -14.49
C HIS A 88 16.79 -7.23 -14.13
N VAL A 89 15.78 -6.77 -13.39
CA VAL A 89 15.69 -5.38 -12.93
C VAL A 89 16.88 -5.02 -12.03
N ALA A 90 17.22 -5.89 -11.08
CA ALA A 90 18.33 -5.69 -10.16
C ALA A 90 19.67 -5.63 -10.89
N GLU A 91 19.89 -6.46 -11.91
CA GLU A 91 21.12 -6.41 -12.71
C GLU A 91 21.24 -5.10 -13.49
N ARG A 92 20.18 -4.68 -14.19
CA ARG A 92 20.17 -3.42 -14.94
C ARG A 92 20.32 -2.20 -14.02
N ALA A 93 19.71 -2.23 -12.84
CA ALA A 93 19.78 -1.14 -11.87
C ALA A 93 21.21 -0.86 -11.35
N LYS A 94 22.12 -1.84 -11.41
CA LYS A 94 23.54 -1.64 -11.09
C LYS A 94 24.20 -0.59 -11.99
N GLU A 95 23.74 -0.45 -13.24
CA GLU A 95 24.26 0.57 -14.16
C GLU A 95 23.94 2.00 -13.69
N ALA A 96 22.83 2.17 -12.97
CA ALA A 96 22.49 3.43 -12.29
C ALA A 96 23.20 3.58 -10.92
N GLY A 97 23.99 2.59 -10.50
CA GLY A 97 24.68 2.53 -9.21
C GLY A 97 23.82 2.00 -8.05
N LEU A 98 22.62 1.47 -8.32
CA LEU A 98 21.79 0.76 -7.33
C LEU A 98 22.30 -0.67 -7.14
N VAL A 99 23.49 -0.80 -6.55
CA VAL A 99 24.22 -2.07 -6.48
C VAL A 99 23.71 -3.04 -5.41
N HIS A 100 22.95 -2.53 -4.44
CA HIS A 100 22.36 -3.34 -3.38
C HIS A 100 20.88 -3.57 -3.69
N SER A 101 20.42 -4.81 -3.58
CA SER A 101 19.02 -5.14 -3.85
C SER A 101 18.53 -6.22 -2.90
N ARG A 102 17.23 -6.19 -2.60
CA ARG A 102 16.57 -7.23 -1.82
C ARG A 102 15.17 -7.51 -2.35
N PHE A 103 14.91 -8.80 -2.58
CA PHE A 103 13.58 -9.32 -2.88
C PHE A 103 12.99 -9.95 -1.63
N PHE A 104 11.73 -9.66 -1.33
CA PHE A 104 11.06 -10.13 -0.13
C PHE A 104 10.04 -11.21 -0.44
N TYR A 105 9.96 -12.21 0.43
CA TYR A 105 8.99 -13.29 0.36
C TYR A 105 8.05 -13.20 1.57
N SER A 106 6.76 -13.36 1.34
CA SER A 106 5.73 -13.54 2.36
C SER A 106 4.56 -14.33 1.77
N GLY A 107 3.73 -14.93 2.62
CA GLY A 107 2.62 -15.77 2.16
C GLY A 107 3.08 -16.99 1.35
N ALA A 108 2.17 -17.55 0.56
CA ALA A 108 2.42 -18.72 -0.27
C ALA A 108 2.95 -18.35 -1.67
N ILE A 109 2.62 -17.16 -2.18
CA ILE A 109 2.94 -16.71 -3.55
C ILE A 109 4.03 -15.61 -3.56
N GLY A 110 4.41 -15.07 -2.40
CA GLY A 110 5.36 -13.95 -2.26
C GLY A 110 4.64 -12.60 -2.12
N SER A 111 5.25 -11.58 -1.49
CA SER A 111 4.64 -10.24 -1.40
C SER A 111 4.74 -9.42 -2.69
N GLY A 112 5.60 -9.83 -3.63
CA GLY A 112 5.94 -9.04 -4.81
C GLY A 112 6.69 -7.74 -4.48
N LEU A 113 7.31 -7.64 -3.30
CA LEU A 113 8.01 -6.43 -2.86
C LEU A 113 9.51 -6.57 -3.08
N ALA A 114 10.12 -5.52 -3.64
CA ALA A 114 11.56 -5.42 -3.79
C ALA A 114 12.04 -4.01 -3.43
N ILE A 115 13.26 -3.91 -2.92
CA ILE A 115 13.96 -2.63 -2.70
C ILE A 115 15.33 -2.72 -3.36
N LEU A 116 15.68 -1.69 -4.13
CA LEU A 116 17.00 -1.46 -4.72
C LEU A 116 17.60 -0.22 -4.05
N SER A 117 18.91 -0.23 -3.78
CA SER A 117 19.59 0.86 -3.11
C SER A 117 21.03 1.04 -3.62
N ARG A 118 21.45 2.30 -3.69
CA ARG A 118 22.84 2.71 -3.87
C ARG A 118 23.67 2.48 -2.61
N TYR A 119 23.03 2.58 -1.45
CA TYR A 119 23.68 2.46 -0.14
C TYR A 119 23.72 1.00 0.34
N PRO A 120 24.76 0.61 1.09
CA PRO A 120 24.82 -0.71 1.71
C PRO A 120 23.63 -0.95 2.66
N ILE A 121 22.99 -2.11 2.50
CA ILE A 121 21.89 -2.53 3.36
C ILE A 121 22.46 -3.08 4.68
N VAL A 122 22.25 -2.35 5.77
CA VAL A 122 22.71 -2.72 7.12
C VAL A 122 21.86 -3.84 7.71
N SER A 123 20.54 -3.77 7.50
CA SER A 123 19.61 -4.80 7.94
C SER A 123 18.35 -4.77 7.07
N ALA A 124 17.62 -5.88 7.04
CA ALA A 124 16.37 -5.97 6.30
C ALA A 124 15.35 -6.79 7.09
N PHE A 125 14.08 -6.46 6.96
CA PHE A 125 12.99 -7.19 7.61
C PHE A 125 11.77 -7.31 6.69
N VAL A 126 10.92 -8.28 7.00
CA VAL A 126 9.58 -8.43 6.42
C VAL A 126 8.61 -8.73 7.57
N SER A 127 7.50 -7.99 7.61
CA SER A 127 6.41 -8.18 8.54
C SER A 127 5.12 -8.41 7.74
N PRO A 128 4.66 -9.66 7.60
CA PRO A 128 3.38 -9.96 6.98
C PRO A 128 2.25 -9.31 7.78
N TYR A 129 1.27 -8.75 7.09
CA TYR A 129 0.12 -8.18 7.75
C TYR A 129 -0.77 -9.26 8.37
N PRO A 130 -1.40 -8.98 9.52
CA PRO A 130 -2.21 -9.97 10.23
C PRO A 130 -3.50 -10.35 9.48
N LEU A 131 -4.02 -9.44 8.64
CA LEU A 131 -5.27 -9.63 7.89
C LEU A 131 -5.04 -9.33 6.40
N ASN A 132 -5.29 -10.32 5.53
CA ASN A 132 -5.00 -10.29 4.09
C ASN A 132 -6.13 -10.90 3.23
N GLY A 133 -7.37 -10.88 3.69
CA GLY A 133 -8.51 -11.55 3.05
C GLY A 133 -8.90 -12.88 3.71
N PHE A 134 -9.97 -13.52 3.20
CA PHE A 134 -10.48 -14.80 3.75
C PHE A 134 -10.00 -16.00 2.90
N PRO A 135 -9.69 -17.16 3.51
CA PRO A 135 -9.23 -18.36 2.79
C PRO A 135 -10.16 -18.88 1.68
N LEU A 136 -11.49 -18.71 1.80
CA LEU A 136 -12.46 -19.12 0.76
C LEU A 136 -12.50 -18.19 -0.45
N HIS A 137 -11.99 -16.96 -0.33
CA HIS A 137 -11.85 -16.04 -1.46
C HIS A 137 -10.62 -16.41 -2.30
N PHE A 138 -10.51 -17.69 -2.67
CA PHE A 138 -9.43 -18.26 -3.49
C PHE A 138 -9.28 -17.50 -4.83
N ILE A 139 -10.38 -16.99 -5.36
CA ILE A 139 -10.43 -16.22 -6.61
C ILE A 139 -9.81 -14.83 -6.46
N GLU A 140 -9.81 -14.24 -5.25
CA GLU A 140 -9.35 -12.87 -5.03
C GLU A 140 -7.82 -12.77 -4.84
N GLY A 141 -7.11 -13.89 -4.66
CA GLY A 141 -5.65 -14.02 -4.74
C GLY A 141 -4.82 -13.38 -3.61
N ASP A 142 -5.34 -12.32 -2.97
CA ASP A 142 -4.61 -11.52 -1.97
C ASP A 142 -4.28 -12.29 -0.67
N PHE A 143 -5.09 -13.27 -0.29
CA PHE A 143 -4.83 -14.14 0.87
C PHE A 143 -3.54 -14.95 0.72
N PHE A 144 -3.27 -15.45 -0.50
CA PHE A 144 -2.08 -16.28 -0.76
C PHE A 144 -0.84 -15.44 -1.07
N ALA A 145 -1.01 -14.22 -1.58
CA ALA A 145 0.08 -13.25 -1.72
C ALA A 145 0.67 -12.85 -0.37
N GLY A 146 -0.14 -12.83 0.70
CA GLY A 146 0.32 -12.49 2.04
C GLY A 146 0.93 -11.10 2.09
N LYS A 147 0.09 -10.06 1.87
CA LYS A 147 0.51 -8.66 1.89
C LYS A 147 1.33 -8.36 3.14
N ALA A 148 2.33 -7.51 2.99
CA ALA A 148 3.33 -7.27 4.01
C ALA A 148 3.87 -5.85 3.91
N VAL A 149 4.48 -5.40 5.00
CA VAL A 149 5.48 -4.33 4.96
C VAL A 149 6.86 -4.99 5.03
N CYS A 150 7.75 -4.57 4.13
CA CYS A 150 9.15 -4.92 4.19
C CYS A 150 9.98 -3.66 4.34
N GLY A 151 11.24 -3.79 4.77
CA GLY A 151 12.10 -2.64 4.85
C GLY A 151 13.57 -2.99 4.88
N VAL A 152 14.38 -2.03 4.48
CA VAL A 152 15.84 -2.06 4.59
C VAL A 152 16.31 -0.85 5.39
N CYS A 153 17.30 -1.06 6.23
CA CYS A 153 18.02 0.00 6.91
C CYS A 153 19.27 0.32 6.09
N ILE A 154 19.39 1.57 5.64
CA ILE A 154 20.59 2.10 4.99
C ILE A 154 21.29 3.07 5.93
N ASP A 155 22.60 3.21 5.76
CA ASP A 155 23.41 4.19 6.49
C ASP A 155 23.80 5.32 5.55
N VAL A 156 23.27 6.51 5.80
CA VAL A 156 23.60 7.71 5.04
C VAL A 156 24.70 8.42 5.79
N GLU A 157 25.90 8.40 5.21
CA GLU A 157 27.12 8.93 5.83
C GLU A 157 26.86 10.34 6.40
N GLY A 158 27.22 10.56 7.66
CA GLY A 158 27.09 11.83 8.40
C GLY A 158 25.67 12.35 8.64
N VAL A 159 24.63 11.59 8.29
CA VAL A 159 23.24 11.81 8.73
C VAL A 159 22.86 10.74 9.74
N GLY A 160 23.12 9.48 9.41
CA GLY A 160 22.78 8.32 10.21
C GLY A 160 21.87 7.34 9.47
N LYS A 161 21.16 6.51 10.25
CA LYS A 161 20.37 5.40 9.73
C LYS A 161 19.02 5.86 9.20
N VAL A 162 18.68 5.40 8.00
CA VAL A 162 17.37 5.58 7.37
C VAL A 162 16.76 4.20 7.13
N ASP A 163 15.61 3.94 7.75
CA ASP A 163 14.78 2.77 7.45
C ASP A 163 13.85 3.13 6.27
N VAL A 164 14.02 2.45 5.14
CA VAL A 164 13.16 2.54 3.97
C VAL A 164 12.23 1.34 3.94
N LEU A 165 10.95 1.61 4.13
CA LEU A 165 9.87 0.63 4.19
C LEU A 165 9.13 0.64 2.86
N ASN A 166 8.89 -0.54 2.29
CA ASN A 166 8.08 -0.76 1.11
C ASN A 166 6.86 -1.61 1.49
N THR A 167 5.66 -1.16 1.13
CA THR A 167 4.41 -1.87 1.41
C THR A 167 3.48 -1.92 0.19
N HIS A 168 2.63 -2.94 0.18
CA HIS A 168 1.47 -3.01 -0.71
C HIS A 168 0.29 -3.51 0.12
N MET A 169 -0.70 -2.64 0.35
CA MET A 169 -1.87 -2.93 1.19
C MET A 169 -2.98 -3.68 0.44
N TYR A 170 -3.91 -4.25 1.21
CA TYR A 170 -5.07 -5.01 0.70
C TYR A 170 -5.95 -4.16 -0.21
N ALA A 171 -6.21 -4.64 -1.44
CA ALA A 171 -6.93 -3.86 -2.46
C ALA A 171 -8.46 -3.85 -2.28
N PRO A 172 -9.14 -4.96 -1.92
CA PRO A 172 -10.59 -4.96 -1.74
C PRO A 172 -11.06 -4.08 -0.58
N GLY A 173 -12.27 -3.51 -0.69
CA GLY A 173 -12.97 -2.86 0.42
C GLY A 173 -13.07 -1.33 0.40
N GLY A 174 -12.71 -0.69 -0.71
CA GLY A 174 -12.90 0.76 -0.88
C GLY A 174 -11.95 1.58 0.00
N GLU A 175 -12.43 2.67 0.60
CA GLU A 175 -11.61 3.62 1.39
C GLU A 175 -11.49 3.27 2.89
N GLY A 176 -11.87 2.05 3.29
CA GLY A 176 -11.82 1.60 4.69
C GLY A 176 -13.15 1.66 5.44
N ASP A 177 -14.21 2.21 4.84
CA ASP A 177 -15.51 2.50 5.49
C ASP A 177 -16.47 1.30 5.57
N THR A 178 -16.06 0.16 5.02
CA THR A 178 -16.88 -1.05 4.95
C THR A 178 -16.25 -2.17 5.76
N ILE A 179 -17.02 -3.23 6.01
CA ILE A 179 -16.54 -4.47 6.66
C ILE A 179 -15.27 -5.01 5.97
N THR A 180 -15.21 -4.92 4.64
CA THR A 180 -14.04 -5.30 3.84
C THR A 180 -12.84 -4.36 4.02
N GLY A 181 -13.08 -3.10 4.40
CA GLY A 181 -12.04 -2.11 4.71
C GLY A 181 -11.34 -2.35 6.05
N ALA A 182 -11.92 -3.15 6.94
CA ALA A 182 -11.35 -3.45 8.26
C ALA A 182 -9.96 -4.11 8.19
N HIS A 183 -9.72 -4.93 7.15
CA HIS A 183 -8.40 -5.53 6.91
C HIS A 183 -7.36 -4.43 6.68
N ARG A 184 -7.68 -3.43 5.85
CA ARG A 184 -6.76 -2.32 5.59
C ARG A 184 -6.55 -1.41 6.80
N VAL A 185 -7.59 -1.20 7.62
CA VAL A 185 -7.46 -0.47 8.89
C VAL A 185 -6.46 -1.18 9.83
N ALA A 186 -6.51 -2.50 9.94
CA ALA A 186 -5.54 -3.26 10.72
C ALA A 186 -4.12 -3.17 10.14
N GLN A 187 -3.98 -3.21 8.82
CA GLN A 187 -2.68 -3.04 8.13
C GLN A 187 -2.08 -1.65 8.38
N ALA A 188 -2.93 -0.62 8.34
CA ALA A 188 -2.58 0.76 8.62
C ALA A 188 -2.11 0.95 10.06
N TRP A 189 -2.82 0.35 11.03
CA TRP A 189 -2.43 0.35 12.43
C TRP A 189 -1.03 -0.27 12.65
N GLU A 190 -0.80 -1.45 12.08
CA GLU A 190 0.48 -2.14 12.19
C GLU A 190 1.62 -1.37 11.50
N LEU A 191 1.38 -0.80 10.32
CA LEU A 191 2.38 0.01 9.61
C LEU A 191 2.77 1.26 10.41
N ALA A 192 1.78 1.96 10.96
CA ALA A 192 2.00 3.13 11.80
C ALA A 192 2.82 2.78 13.04
N ARG A 193 2.50 1.66 13.70
CA ARG A 193 3.24 1.15 14.86
C ARG A 193 4.70 0.86 14.51
N ILE A 194 4.96 0.18 13.38
CA ILE A 194 6.32 -0.12 12.92
C ILE A 194 7.08 1.18 12.63
N ALA A 195 6.46 2.14 11.94
CA ALA A 195 7.10 3.42 11.62
C ALA A 195 7.47 4.20 12.90
N THR A 196 6.56 4.25 13.88
CA THR A 196 6.81 4.89 15.18
C THR A 196 7.95 4.19 15.93
N GLU A 197 7.95 2.85 16.00
CA GLU A 197 9.01 2.08 16.66
C GLU A 197 10.40 2.32 16.03
N LYS A 198 10.48 2.49 14.69
CA LYS A 198 11.74 2.83 14.02
C LYS A 198 12.20 4.26 14.36
N ALA A 199 11.27 5.21 14.38
CA ALA A 199 11.58 6.59 14.73
C ALA A 199 12.05 6.72 16.19
N GLU A 200 11.40 6.03 17.13
CA GLU A 200 11.79 6.00 18.55
C GLU A 200 13.18 5.37 18.78
N ARG A 201 13.63 4.50 17.87
CA ARG A 201 15.00 3.97 17.85
C ARG A 201 16.04 4.94 17.29
N GLY A 202 15.67 6.20 17.05
CA GLY A 202 16.57 7.24 16.54
C GLY A 202 16.89 7.11 15.06
N ARG A 203 15.98 6.51 14.26
CA ARG A 203 16.19 6.31 12.82
C ARG A 203 15.22 7.16 12.00
N HIS A 204 15.70 7.68 10.88
CA HIS A 204 14.82 8.29 9.88
C HIS A 204 13.96 7.21 9.22
N VAL A 205 12.71 7.52 8.92
CA VAL A 205 11.75 6.56 8.36
C VAL A 205 11.20 7.10 7.06
N LEU A 206 11.33 6.31 6.00
CA LEU A 206 10.64 6.51 4.73
C LEU A 206 9.69 5.33 4.53
N VAL A 207 8.42 5.59 4.25
CA VAL A 207 7.42 4.57 3.97
C VAL A 207 6.85 4.81 2.59
N MET A 208 7.10 3.88 1.68
CA MET A 208 6.72 3.99 0.29
C MET A 208 5.95 2.78 -0.20
N GLY A 209 5.13 2.97 -1.23
CA GLY A 209 4.42 1.90 -1.92
C GLY A 209 2.97 2.20 -2.20
N ASP A 210 2.22 1.13 -2.44
CA ASP A 210 0.80 1.19 -2.82
C ASP A 210 -0.08 0.92 -1.60
N PHE A 211 -0.73 1.98 -1.11
CA PHE A 211 -1.58 1.92 0.07
C PHE A 211 -3.03 1.56 -0.29
N ASN A 212 -3.36 1.43 -1.58
CA ASN A 212 -4.69 1.17 -2.09
C ASN A 212 -5.79 2.12 -1.56
N SER A 213 -5.40 3.28 -1.00
CA SER A 213 -6.30 4.21 -0.30
C SER A 213 -6.08 5.64 -0.77
N GLN A 214 -7.16 6.43 -0.87
CA GLN A 214 -7.08 7.83 -1.24
C GLN A 214 -6.71 8.74 -0.05
N PRO A 215 -6.24 9.98 -0.29
CA PRO A 215 -5.69 10.84 0.77
C PRO A 215 -6.69 11.17 1.89
N HIS A 216 -7.99 11.24 1.57
CA HIS A 216 -9.06 11.53 2.53
C HIS A 216 -9.59 10.30 3.29
N SER A 217 -9.06 9.11 3.01
CA SER A 217 -9.51 7.86 3.64
C SER A 217 -9.20 7.84 5.15
N LEU A 218 -9.98 7.05 5.89
CA LEU A 218 -9.68 6.76 7.29
C LEU A 218 -8.31 6.11 7.45
N VAL A 219 -7.94 5.23 6.51
CA VAL A 219 -6.66 4.52 6.47
C VAL A 219 -5.48 5.48 6.40
N MET A 220 -5.48 6.43 5.45
CA MET A 220 -4.36 7.37 5.32
C MET A 220 -4.27 8.30 6.53
N ARG A 221 -5.40 8.78 7.07
CA ARG A 221 -5.41 9.58 8.29
C ARG A 221 -4.86 8.82 9.50
N LEU A 222 -5.17 7.53 9.62
CA LEU A 222 -4.63 6.69 10.70
C LEU A 222 -3.10 6.57 10.59
N ILE A 223 -2.57 6.39 9.38
CA ILE A 223 -1.13 6.25 9.13
C ILE A 223 -0.40 7.56 9.44
N THR A 224 -0.91 8.69 8.97
CA THR A 224 -0.25 9.99 9.18
C THR A 224 -0.31 10.44 10.63
N THR A 225 -1.41 10.21 11.34
CA THR A 225 -1.55 10.60 12.76
C THR A 225 -0.85 9.63 13.71
N ASN A 226 -1.20 8.33 13.68
CA ASN A 226 -0.63 7.32 14.58
C ASN A 226 0.85 7.04 14.29
N GLY A 227 1.26 7.12 13.03
CA GLY A 227 2.67 6.99 12.62
C GLY A 227 3.47 8.28 12.74
N SER A 228 2.80 9.42 12.96
CA SER A 228 3.36 10.77 12.84
C SER A 228 4.14 10.97 11.53
N LEU A 229 3.59 10.46 10.43
CA LEU A 229 4.20 10.47 9.11
C LEU A 229 3.69 11.67 8.29
N LEU A 230 4.61 12.39 7.67
CA LEU A 230 4.31 13.44 6.69
C LEU A 230 4.18 12.87 5.29
N ASP A 231 3.32 13.49 4.49
CA ASP A 231 3.09 13.14 3.10
C ASP A 231 3.91 14.06 2.18
N SER A 232 4.92 13.50 1.50
CA SER A 232 5.81 14.28 0.63
C SER A 232 5.09 15.00 -0.50
N PHE A 233 4.03 14.42 -1.07
CA PHE A 233 3.28 15.06 -2.14
C PHE A 233 2.51 16.27 -1.60
N ALA A 234 1.81 16.10 -0.48
CA ALA A 234 1.04 17.17 0.15
C ALA A 234 1.93 18.32 0.68
N GLU A 235 3.17 18.03 1.10
CA GLU A 235 4.12 19.04 1.56
C GLU A 235 4.75 19.84 0.41
N THR A 236 4.85 19.25 -0.78
CA THR A 236 5.52 19.86 -1.95
C THR A 236 4.55 20.50 -2.94
N HIS A 237 3.25 20.22 -2.83
CA HIS A 237 2.22 20.72 -3.75
C HIS A 237 1.15 21.53 -3.01
N PRO A 238 0.56 22.55 -3.66
CA PRO A 238 -0.60 23.23 -3.09
C PRO A 238 -1.79 22.26 -2.98
N PRO A 239 -2.69 22.46 -2.00
CA PRO A 239 -3.92 21.67 -1.90
C PRO A 239 -4.70 21.71 -3.23
N PRO A 240 -5.11 20.55 -3.77
CA PRO A 240 -5.81 20.53 -5.05
C PRO A 240 -7.21 21.18 -4.95
N PRO A 241 -7.74 21.70 -6.07
CA PRO A 241 -9.08 22.24 -6.09
C PRO A 241 -10.11 21.14 -5.81
N SER A 242 -11.22 21.51 -5.14
CA SER A 242 -12.32 20.58 -4.90
C SER A 242 -12.84 19.99 -6.22
N ILE A 243 -13.12 18.68 -6.26
CA ILE A 243 -13.63 17.98 -7.45
C ILE A 243 -14.96 18.54 -7.98
N THR A 244 -15.71 19.26 -7.14
CA THR A 244 -16.99 19.90 -7.52
C THR A 244 -16.82 21.32 -8.03
N SER A 245 -15.62 21.89 -7.91
CA SER A 245 -15.35 23.29 -8.28
C SER A 245 -15.30 23.51 -9.79
N ALA A 246 -15.56 24.74 -10.23
CA ALA A 246 -15.34 25.13 -11.62
C ALA A 246 -13.86 25.06 -12.02
N ALA A 247 -12.96 25.39 -11.09
CA ALA A 247 -11.52 25.32 -11.30
C ALA A 247 -11.07 23.89 -11.65
N HIS A 248 -11.54 22.88 -10.91
CA HIS A 248 -11.24 21.48 -11.21
C HIS A 248 -11.80 21.04 -12.57
N ARG A 249 -13.02 21.44 -12.91
CA ARG A 249 -13.65 21.08 -14.20
C ARG A 249 -12.94 21.69 -15.42
N ALA A 250 -12.16 22.74 -15.23
CA ALA A 250 -11.36 23.35 -16.28
C ALA A 250 -10.03 22.63 -16.52
N LEU A 251 -9.59 21.76 -15.60
CA LEU A 251 -8.31 21.05 -15.73
C LEU A 251 -8.39 20.00 -16.84
N SER A 252 -7.35 19.96 -17.67
CA SER A 252 -7.07 18.82 -18.53
C SER A 252 -6.70 17.58 -17.71
N PRO A 253 -6.79 16.36 -18.29
CA PRO A 253 -6.39 15.14 -17.59
C PRO A 253 -4.94 15.16 -17.05
N VAL A 254 -4.03 15.83 -17.76
CA VAL A 254 -2.62 15.98 -17.36
C VAL A 254 -2.51 16.93 -16.16
N GLU A 255 -3.17 18.09 -16.22
CA GLU A 255 -3.17 19.03 -15.10
C GLU A 255 -3.86 18.44 -13.85
N ALA A 256 -4.96 17.70 -14.04
CA ALA A 256 -5.62 16.99 -12.95
C ALA A 256 -4.71 15.92 -12.32
N MET A 257 -3.94 15.20 -13.15
CA MET A 257 -2.96 14.22 -12.68
C MET A 257 -1.90 14.87 -11.77
N HIS A 258 -1.31 15.98 -12.20
CA HIS A 258 -0.29 16.70 -11.42
C HIS A 258 -0.86 17.43 -10.21
N ALA A 259 -2.08 17.98 -10.29
CA ALA A 259 -2.70 18.68 -9.17
C ALA A 259 -3.10 17.72 -8.04
N HIS A 260 -3.67 16.57 -8.37
CA HIS A 260 -4.16 15.59 -7.38
C HIS A 260 -3.16 14.48 -7.04
N GLY A 261 -2.02 14.42 -7.74
CA GLY A 261 -1.02 13.36 -7.57
C GLY A 261 -1.56 12.00 -7.99
N ILE A 262 -2.28 11.94 -9.11
CA ILE A 262 -2.94 10.72 -9.57
C ILE A 262 -1.89 9.69 -10.01
N THR A 263 -1.90 8.53 -9.37
CA THR A 263 -0.96 7.44 -9.64
C THR A 263 -1.64 6.24 -10.33
N CYS A 264 -2.95 6.06 -10.17
CA CYS A 264 -3.68 4.91 -10.70
C CYS A 264 -5.06 5.33 -11.25
N ASP A 265 -5.69 4.46 -12.02
CA ASP A 265 -7.02 4.66 -12.62
C ASP A 265 -7.13 5.99 -13.39
N SER A 266 -6.04 6.40 -14.05
CA SER A 266 -5.98 7.63 -14.87
C SER A 266 -6.49 7.38 -16.30
N PRO A 267 -7.18 8.34 -16.94
CA PRO A 267 -7.52 8.26 -18.37
C PRO A 267 -6.29 8.35 -19.28
N LEU A 268 -5.14 8.81 -18.77
CA LEU A 268 -3.86 8.84 -19.51
C LEU A 268 -3.19 7.47 -19.56
N ASN A 269 -3.52 6.59 -18.62
CA ASN A 269 -2.96 5.25 -18.60
C ASN A 269 -3.72 4.30 -19.53
N THR A 270 -2.98 3.65 -20.43
CA THR A 270 -3.53 2.78 -21.47
C THR A 270 -4.32 1.57 -20.94
N TYR A 271 -4.07 1.12 -19.71
CA TYR A 271 -4.76 -0.03 -19.10
C TYR A 271 -6.06 0.34 -18.38
N SER A 272 -6.11 1.52 -17.76
CA SER A 272 -7.32 1.99 -17.07
C SER A 272 -8.26 2.75 -17.99
N ALA A 273 -7.76 3.42 -19.04
CA ALA A 273 -8.61 4.21 -19.95
C ALA A 273 -9.82 3.43 -20.51
N PRO A 274 -9.71 2.16 -20.98
CA PRO A 274 -10.87 1.40 -21.45
C PRO A 274 -11.88 1.09 -20.35
N LYS A 275 -11.44 0.89 -19.10
CA LYS A 275 -12.31 0.63 -17.95
C LYS A 275 -13.06 1.91 -17.56
N LEU A 276 -12.37 3.04 -17.54
CA LEU A 276 -12.94 4.35 -17.20
C LEU A 276 -13.98 4.82 -18.22
N ARG A 277 -13.79 4.56 -19.51
CA ARG A 277 -14.77 4.87 -20.56
C ARG A 277 -16.13 4.19 -20.37
N LYS A 278 -16.17 3.07 -19.63
CA LYS A 278 -17.41 2.34 -19.31
C LYS A 278 -18.10 2.86 -18.05
N LYS A 279 -17.41 3.67 -17.24
CA LYS A 279 -17.98 4.25 -16.02
C LYS A 279 -18.88 5.44 -16.35
N ARG A 280 -19.80 5.74 -15.44
CA ARG A 280 -20.68 6.90 -15.56
C ARG A 280 -19.86 8.17 -15.33
N SER A 281 -20.22 9.26 -16.02
CA SER A 281 -19.52 10.55 -15.88
C SER A 281 -19.58 11.14 -14.46
N GLY A 282 -20.54 10.71 -13.64
CA GLY A 282 -20.66 11.11 -12.23
C GLY A 282 -19.88 10.23 -11.25
N ASP A 283 -19.14 9.22 -11.71
CA ASP A 283 -18.26 8.41 -10.85
C ASP A 283 -17.10 9.29 -10.36
N GLU A 284 -16.81 9.25 -9.05
CA GLU A 284 -15.79 10.09 -8.43
C GLU A 284 -14.42 9.95 -9.10
N VAL A 285 -14.05 8.73 -9.51
CA VAL A 285 -12.77 8.46 -10.19
C VAL A 285 -12.70 9.19 -11.53
N VAL A 286 -13.82 9.23 -12.26
CA VAL A 286 -13.92 9.93 -13.55
C VAL A 286 -13.90 11.44 -13.32
N LEU A 287 -14.64 11.93 -12.32
CA LEU A 287 -14.68 13.35 -11.98
C LEU A 287 -13.31 13.87 -11.54
N ARG A 288 -12.60 13.15 -10.68
CA ARG A 288 -11.29 13.54 -10.16
C ARG A 288 -10.18 13.40 -11.21
N GLY A 289 -10.35 12.52 -12.20
CA GLY A 289 -9.33 12.20 -13.21
C GLY A 289 -8.43 11.02 -12.83
N GLY A 290 -8.82 10.25 -11.81
CA GLY A 290 -8.16 9.03 -11.35
C GLY A 290 -8.07 8.94 -9.83
N LYS A 291 -7.16 8.09 -9.34
CA LYS A 291 -6.89 7.89 -7.91
C LYS A 291 -5.42 8.10 -7.58
N ARG A 292 -5.18 8.60 -6.38
CA ARG A 292 -3.86 8.63 -5.75
C ARG A 292 -3.78 7.50 -4.73
N LEU A 293 -3.05 6.43 -5.06
CA LEU A 293 -2.93 5.22 -4.23
C LEU A 293 -1.49 4.96 -3.77
N ASP A 294 -0.51 5.54 -4.46
CA ASP A 294 0.90 5.39 -4.15
C ASP A 294 1.40 6.62 -3.39
N TYR A 295 2.19 6.38 -2.34
CA TYR A 295 2.66 7.43 -1.43
C TYR A 295 4.14 7.25 -1.10
N ILE A 296 4.81 8.35 -0.81
CA ILE A 296 6.10 8.38 -0.12
C ILE A 296 5.88 9.23 1.14
N LEU A 297 5.77 8.55 2.27
CA LEU A 297 5.60 9.16 3.58
C LEU A 297 6.94 9.18 4.31
N TYR A 298 7.15 10.15 5.19
CA TYR A 298 8.41 10.27 5.91
C TYR A 298 8.25 10.82 7.33
N ARG A 299 9.18 10.43 8.20
CA ARG A 299 9.32 10.94 9.55
C ARG A 299 10.78 10.93 9.95
N SER A 300 11.18 11.92 10.72
CA SER A 300 12.48 11.96 11.36
C SER A 300 12.37 11.73 12.86
N PRO A 301 13.39 11.14 13.50
CA PRO A 301 13.43 10.98 14.94
C PRO A 301 13.60 12.35 15.59
N ALA A 302 12.96 12.56 16.74
CA ALA A 302 12.94 13.86 17.43
C ALA A 302 14.35 14.33 17.85
N ASP A 303 15.20 13.39 18.27
CA ASP A 303 16.52 13.67 18.82
C ASP A 303 17.64 13.78 17.77
N SER A 304 17.33 13.57 16.47
CA SER A 304 18.37 13.67 15.43
C SER A 304 18.69 15.12 15.10
N PRO A 305 19.98 15.48 14.96
CA PRO A 305 20.39 16.81 14.52
C PRO A 305 19.97 17.11 13.07
N TRP A 306 19.68 16.08 12.28
CA TRP A 306 19.20 16.19 10.92
C TRP A 306 17.73 15.79 10.87
N GLN A 307 16.98 16.42 9.97
CA GLN A 307 15.56 16.21 9.78
C GLN A 307 15.28 16.17 8.28
N LEU A 308 14.59 15.12 7.83
CA LEU A 308 14.13 14.98 6.45
C LEU A 308 13.15 16.09 6.09
N ARG A 309 13.36 16.68 4.92
CA ARG A 309 12.44 17.63 4.29
C ARG A 309 12.25 17.24 2.82
N ALA A 310 11.00 17.10 2.39
CA ALA A 310 10.71 16.90 0.97
C ALA A 310 10.97 18.21 0.21
N GLU A 311 11.82 18.17 -0.81
CA GLU A 311 12.12 19.33 -1.67
C GLU A 311 11.23 19.35 -2.91
N SER A 312 11.06 18.18 -3.54
CA SER A 312 10.25 18.03 -4.73
C SER A 312 9.67 16.62 -4.78
N THR A 313 8.46 16.51 -5.30
CA THR A 313 7.82 15.23 -5.62
C THR A 313 7.34 15.29 -7.07
N SER A 314 7.56 14.23 -7.86
CA SER A 314 7.16 14.16 -9.26
C SER A 314 6.50 12.82 -9.58
N LEU A 315 5.56 12.84 -10.52
CA LEU A 315 5.02 11.64 -11.15
C LEU A 315 5.89 11.29 -12.35
N GLU A 316 6.34 10.04 -12.40
CA GLU A 316 7.22 9.51 -13.44
C GLU A 316 6.53 8.36 -14.17
N LEU A 317 7.01 8.02 -15.38
CA LEU A 317 6.44 6.93 -16.20
C LEU A 317 4.95 7.11 -16.54
N SER A 318 4.47 8.36 -16.64
CA SER A 318 3.11 8.68 -17.09
C SER A 318 2.89 8.40 -18.57
N GLU A 319 3.95 8.54 -19.37
CA GLU A 319 3.92 8.33 -20.81
C GLU A 319 3.99 6.86 -21.21
N PRO A 320 3.39 6.48 -22.35
CA PRO A 320 3.50 5.12 -22.87
C PRO A 320 4.94 4.80 -23.29
N ILE A 321 5.30 3.52 -23.19
CA ILE A 321 6.57 3.00 -23.69
C ILE A 321 6.62 3.24 -25.21
N PRO A 322 7.57 4.03 -25.74
CA PRO A 322 7.59 4.42 -27.14
C PRO A 322 7.55 3.24 -28.13
N SER A 323 8.22 2.14 -27.80
CA SER A 323 8.28 0.95 -28.66
C SER A 323 7.05 0.06 -28.60
N LEU A 324 6.20 0.17 -27.57
CA LEU A 324 5.06 -0.73 -27.36
C LEU A 324 3.70 -0.04 -27.47
N GLY A 325 3.66 1.29 -27.34
CA GLY A 325 2.42 2.08 -27.34
C GLY A 325 1.52 1.83 -26.13
N VAL A 326 2.08 1.25 -25.05
CA VAL A 326 1.36 0.94 -23.80
C VAL A 326 2.13 1.50 -22.61
N SER A 327 1.43 1.83 -21.54
CA SER A 327 2.00 2.31 -20.28
C SER A 327 2.91 1.24 -19.65
N TYR A 328 3.88 1.68 -18.84
CA TYR A 328 4.83 0.80 -18.15
C TYR A 328 4.14 -0.14 -17.16
N SER A 329 3.20 0.41 -16.41
CA SER A 329 2.34 -0.25 -15.43
C SER A 329 0.93 0.36 -15.52
N ASP A 330 -0.07 -0.22 -14.85
CA ASP A 330 -1.34 0.48 -14.61
C ASP A 330 -1.26 1.53 -13.49
N HIS A 331 -0.10 1.61 -12.83
CA HIS A 331 0.29 2.71 -11.96
C HIS A 331 1.38 3.58 -12.60
N PHE A 332 1.41 4.85 -12.22
CA PHE A 332 2.51 5.77 -12.47
C PHE A 332 3.46 5.78 -11.27
N ALA A 333 4.75 5.97 -11.54
CA ALA A 333 5.75 6.01 -10.48
C ALA A 333 5.69 7.35 -9.73
N LEU A 334 6.03 7.32 -8.44
CA LEU A 334 6.15 8.51 -7.60
C LEU A 334 7.61 8.65 -7.17
N SER A 335 8.20 9.82 -7.42
CA SER A 335 9.59 10.16 -7.08
C SER A 335 9.61 11.32 -6.10
N THR A 336 10.46 11.26 -5.07
CA THR A 336 10.65 12.37 -4.14
C THR A 336 12.14 12.59 -3.88
N THR A 337 12.56 13.86 -3.92
CA THR A 337 13.89 14.28 -3.48
C THR A 337 13.79 14.85 -2.08
N PHE A 338 14.49 14.22 -1.13
CA PHE A 338 14.61 14.71 0.24
C PHE A 338 15.93 15.42 0.45
N SER A 339 15.94 16.42 1.31
CA SER A 339 17.17 16.95 1.91
C SER A 339 17.15 16.84 3.42
N PHE A 340 18.35 16.79 3.99
CA PHE A 340 18.54 16.81 5.43
C PHE A 340 18.79 18.24 5.90
N THR A 341 17.92 18.71 6.79
CA THR A 341 17.96 20.06 7.36
C THR A 341 18.12 20.00 8.88
N GLN A 342 18.61 21.06 9.51
CA GLN A 342 18.69 21.15 10.98
C GLN A 342 17.41 21.74 11.61
N GLN A 343 16.41 22.05 10.77
CA GLN A 343 15.13 22.57 11.25
C GLN A 343 14.28 21.41 11.75
N GLN A 344 13.77 21.53 12.98
CA GLN A 344 12.88 20.51 13.52
C GLN A 344 11.64 20.31 12.64
N GLN A 345 11.33 19.04 12.39
CA GLN A 345 10.14 18.65 11.65
C GLN A 345 8.89 18.94 12.48
N LYS A 346 7.94 19.68 11.92
CA LYS A 346 6.61 19.80 12.52
C LYS A 346 5.87 18.49 12.30
N LEU A 347 5.57 17.77 13.37
CA LEU A 347 4.83 16.52 13.30
C LEU A 347 3.33 16.79 13.02
N PRO A 348 2.62 15.84 12.38
CA PRO A 348 1.17 15.88 12.24
C PRO A 348 0.43 16.01 13.57
N ASP A 349 -0.83 16.40 13.50
CA ASP A 349 -1.72 16.40 14.67
C ASP A 349 -1.78 15.00 15.30
N PRO A 350 -1.81 14.93 16.65
CA PRO A 350 -1.83 13.66 17.36
C PRO A 350 -3.11 12.87 17.08
N LEU A 351 -3.03 11.57 17.32
CA LEU A 351 -4.15 10.66 17.19
C LEU A 351 -5.31 11.09 18.10
N THR A 352 -6.50 11.27 17.52
CA THR A 352 -7.70 11.70 18.25
C THR A 352 -8.69 10.54 18.46
N PRO A 353 -9.49 10.58 19.55
CA PRO A 353 -10.58 9.63 19.77
C PRO A 353 -11.61 9.57 18.62
N ASP A 354 -11.81 10.69 17.94
CA ASP A 354 -12.77 10.83 16.84
C ASP A 354 -12.33 10.07 15.58
N LEU A 355 -11.02 9.88 15.39
CA LEU A 355 -10.48 9.06 14.31
C LEU A 355 -10.54 7.57 14.63
N LEU A 356 -10.29 7.20 15.89
CA LEU A 356 -10.27 5.80 16.33
C LEU A 356 -11.66 5.17 16.40
N SER A 357 -12.69 5.96 16.74
CA SER A 357 -14.04 5.42 16.94
C SER A 357 -14.64 4.79 15.67
N PRO A 358 -14.58 5.42 14.48
CA PRO A 358 -14.99 4.79 13.23
C PRO A 358 -14.15 3.55 12.87
N ALA A 359 -12.84 3.61 13.09
CA ALA A 359 -11.93 2.49 12.80
C ALA A 359 -12.28 1.24 13.64
N LEU A 360 -12.50 1.45 14.94
CA LEU A 360 -12.96 0.40 15.86
C LEU A 360 -14.34 -0.13 15.49
N SER A 361 -15.27 0.74 15.09
CA SER A 361 -16.60 0.32 14.62
C SER A 361 -16.50 -0.63 13.42
N ASN A 362 -15.64 -0.31 12.45
CA ASN A 362 -15.43 -1.15 11.27
C ASN A 362 -14.80 -2.50 11.63
N LEU A 363 -13.81 -2.51 12.53
CA LEU A 363 -13.19 -3.74 13.02
C LEU A 363 -14.16 -4.63 13.81
N HIS A 364 -14.98 -4.05 14.70
CA HIS A 364 -16.04 -4.78 15.42
C HIS A 364 -17.08 -5.35 14.47
N GLY A 365 -17.45 -4.60 13.42
CA GLY A 365 -18.32 -5.06 12.34
C GLY A 365 -17.74 -6.28 11.62
N ALA A 366 -16.46 -6.21 11.23
CA ALA A 366 -15.76 -7.33 10.61
C ALA A 366 -15.62 -8.55 11.53
N TYR A 367 -15.35 -8.33 12.82
CA TYR A 367 -15.30 -9.42 13.80
C TYR A 367 -16.64 -10.17 13.88
N ARG A 368 -17.75 -9.43 13.97
CA ARG A 368 -19.10 -10.03 13.98
C ARG A 368 -19.41 -10.77 12.68
N ALA A 369 -19.04 -10.19 11.53
CA ALA A 369 -19.22 -10.82 10.24
C ALA A 369 -18.40 -12.11 10.09
N SER A 370 -17.14 -12.12 10.55
CA SER A 370 -16.26 -13.29 10.57
C SER A 370 -16.85 -14.42 11.41
N LEU A 371 -17.35 -14.12 12.61
CA LEU A 371 -18.04 -15.10 13.46
C LEU A 371 -19.33 -15.65 12.82
N ALA A 372 -20.11 -14.79 12.18
CA ALA A 372 -21.33 -15.22 11.48
C ALA A 372 -21.01 -16.13 10.29
N SER A 373 -20.00 -15.76 9.49
CA SER A 373 -19.50 -16.55 8.35
C SER A 373 -18.96 -17.91 8.80
N SER A 374 -18.15 -17.93 9.86
CA SER A 374 -17.64 -19.17 10.48
C SER A 374 -18.79 -20.09 10.91
N ARG A 375 -19.79 -19.57 11.65
CA ARG A 375 -20.96 -20.35 12.08
C ARG A 375 -21.77 -20.86 10.91
N PHE A 376 -21.94 -20.07 9.85
CA PHE A 376 -22.63 -20.50 8.64
C PHE A 376 -21.88 -21.65 7.95
N GLN A 377 -20.57 -21.51 7.74
CA GLN A 377 -19.75 -22.55 7.13
C GLN A 377 -19.75 -23.85 7.94
N LEU A 378 -19.71 -23.76 9.27
CA LEU A 378 -19.82 -24.94 10.14
C LEU A 378 -21.19 -25.63 10.05
N ARG A 379 -22.29 -24.87 9.87
CA ARG A 379 -23.61 -25.44 9.60
C ARG A 379 -23.65 -26.14 8.24
N VAL A 380 -23.03 -25.56 7.21
CA VAL A 380 -22.91 -26.18 5.88
C VAL A 380 -22.10 -27.47 5.98
N PHE A 381 -20.99 -27.47 6.74
CA PHE A 381 -20.22 -28.68 7.03
C PHE A 381 -21.07 -29.78 7.67
N LEU A 382 -21.86 -29.46 8.71
CA LEU A 382 -22.76 -30.43 9.33
C LEU A 382 -23.82 -30.95 8.33
N GLY A 383 -24.31 -30.08 7.45
CA GLY A 383 -25.19 -30.46 6.34
C GLY A 383 -24.53 -31.40 5.34
N CYS A 384 -23.29 -31.13 4.93
CA CYS A 384 -22.49 -32.01 4.06
C CYS A 384 -22.22 -33.36 4.71
N LEU A 385 -21.94 -33.39 6.02
CA LEU A 385 -21.74 -34.63 6.76
C LEU A 385 -23.03 -35.47 6.80
N ALA A 386 -24.16 -34.84 7.10
CA ALA A 386 -25.47 -35.50 7.07
C ALA A 386 -25.82 -36.01 5.66
N ALA A 387 -25.53 -35.23 4.62
CA ALA A 387 -25.72 -35.63 3.23
C ALA A 387 -24.83 -36.81 2.84
N ALA A 388 -23.55 -36.82 3.24
CA ALA A 388 -22.64 -37.93 2.96
C ALA A 388 -23.10 -39.24 3.64
N LEU A 389 -23.55 -39.15 4.90
CA LEU A 389 -24.14 -40.28 5.62
C LEU A 389 -25.44 -40.75 4.93
N GLY A 390 -26.32 -39.82 4.57
CA GLY A 390 -27.56 -40.11 3.85
C GLY A 390 -27.33 -40.78 2.49
N LEU A 391 -26.34 -40.31 1.72
CA LEU A 391 -25.95 -40.90 0.44
C LEU A 391 -25.37 -42.31 0.60
N THR A 392 -24.63 -42.57 1.68
CA THR A 392 -24.07 -43.90 1.98
C THR A 392 -25.18 -44.89 2.36
N VAL A 393 -26.18 -44.44 3.11
CA VAL A 393 -27.35 -45.27 3.44
C VAL A 393 -28.20 -45.47 2.19
N ALA A 394 -28.48 -44.41 1.43
CA ALA A 394 -29.31 -44.47 0.22
C ALA A 394 -28.71 -45.37 -0.86
N SER A 395 -27.39 -45.35 -1.07
CA SER A 395 -26.72 -46.23 -2.02
C SER A 395 -26.92 -47.72 -1.70
N SER A 396 -27.20 -48.07 -0.44
CA SER A 396 -27.48 -49.45 -0.04
C SER A 396 -28.88 -49.93 -0.44
N PHE A 397 -29.79 -49.01 -0.79
CA PHE A 397 -31.18 -49.30 -1.17
C PHE A 397 -31.48 -49.05 -2.66
N GLU A 398 -30.46 -48.73 -3.47
CA GLU A 398 -30.65 -48.33 -4.86
C GLU A 398 -31.01 -49.53 -5.77
N PRO A 399 -32.19 -49.52 -6.43
CA PRO A 399 -32.60 -50.63 -7.29
C PRO A 399 -31.97 -50.57 -8.69
N LEU A 400 -31.43 -49.43 -9.11
CA LEU A 400 -30.88 -49.17 -10.44
C LEU A 400 -29.35 -49.10 -10.40
N ARG A 401 -28.67 -50.25 -10.52
CA ARG A 401 -27.19 -50.35 -10.55
C ARG A 401 -26.49 -49.45 -11.58
N ALA A 402 -27.21 -48.98 -12.61
CA ALA A 402 -26.68 -48.03 -13.60
C ALA A 402 -26.39 -46.63 -13.02
N LEU A 403 -26.93 -46.29 -11.84
CA LEU A 403 -26.79 -44.98 -11.19
C LEU A 403 -25.79 -44.96 -10.01
N ASP A 404 -25.14 -46.09 -9.68
CA ASP A 404 -24.21 -46.19 -8.53
C ASP A 404 -23.04 -45.20 -8.60
N TRP A 405 -22.58 -44.88 -9.81
CA TRP A 405 -21.52 -43.88 -10.03
C TRP A 405 -21.95 -42.48 -9.57
N LEU A 406 -23.24 -42.15 -9.63
CA LEU A 406 -23.76 -40.84 -9.24
C LEU A 406 -23.72 -40.67 -7.72
N PHE A 407 -24.07 -41.70 -6.94
CA PHE A 407 -23.98 -41.68 -5.47
C PHE A 407 -22.53 -41.53 -5.00
N THR A 408 -21.61 -42.24 -5.66
CA THR A 408 -20.19 -42.11 -5.38
C THR A 408 -19.69 -40.70 -5.69
N LEU A 409 -20.07 -40.13 -6.84
CA LEU A 409 -19.71 -38.77 -7.22
C LEU A 409 -20.27 -37.73 -6.22
N LEU A 410 -21.55 -37.82 -5.87
CA LEU A 410 -22.18 -36.93 -4.90
C LEU A 410 -21.56 -37.07 -3.50
N GLY A 411 -21.21 -38.28 -3.09
CA GLY A 411 -20.50 -38.54 -1.82
C GLY A 411 -19.12 -37.90 -1.80
N VAL A 412 -18.36 -38.00 -2.88
CA VAL A 412 -17.05 -37.31 -3.03
C VAL A 412 -17.21 -35.80 -2.97
N VAL A 413 -18.20 -35.24 -3.68
CA VAL A 413 -18.48 -33.79 -3.65
C VAL A 413 -18.89 -33.33 -2.25
N ALA A 414 -19.76 -34.08 -1.57
CA ALA A 414 -20.18 -33.78 -0.20
C ALA A 414 -19.01 -33.88 0.80
N GLY A 415 -18.16 -34.90 0.66
CA GLY A 415 -16.96 -35.07 1.48
C GLY A 415 -15.93 -33.96 1.25
N ALA A 416 -15.63 -33.63 0.00
CA ALA A 416 -14.71 -32.54 -0.37
C ALA A 416 -15.24 -31.18 0.12
N GLY A 417 -16.52 -30.88 -0.15
CA GLY A 417 -17.17 -29.66 0.32
C GLY A 417 -17.19 -29.57 1.85
N GLY A 418 -17.54 -30.66 2.53
CA GLY A 418 -17.52 -30.74 3.99
C GLY A 418 -16.13 -30.47 4.57
N ALA A 419 -15.09 -31.11 4.03
CA ALA A 419 -13.71 -30.88 4.46
C ALA A 419 -13.28 -29.41 4.25
N THR A 420 -13.63 -28.82 3.11
CA THR A 420 -13.37 -27.39 2.83
C THR A 420 -14.05 -26.50 3.86
N PHE A 421 -15.36 -26.66 4.10
CA PHE A 421 -16.10 -25.82 5.03
C PHE A 421 -15.71 -26.02 6.50
N LEU A 422 -15.25 -27.22 6.87
CA LEU A 422 -14.64 -27.46 8.18
C LEU A 422 -13.35 -26.64 8.31
N TYR A 423 -12.44 -26.75 7.34
CA TYR A 423 -11.16 -26.03 7.39
C TYR A 423 -11.37 -24.52 7.41
N THR A 424 -12.22 -23.99 6.53
CA THR A 424 -12.41 -22.55 6.39
C THR A 424 -13.26 -21.97 7.52
N GLY A 425 -14.28 -22.71 7.96
CA GLY A 425 -15.17 -22.29 9.04
C GLY A 425 -14.52 -22.37 10.41
N PHE A 426 -13.79 -23.45 10.69
CA PHE A 426 -13.11 -23.63 11.98
C PHE A 426 -11.78 -22.90 12.04
N LEU A 427 -10.79 -23.29 11.21
CA LEU A 427 -9.43 -22.74 11.28
C LEU A 427 -9.37 -21.32 10.72
N GLY A 428 -9.94 -21.11 9.53
CA GLY A 428 -9.97 -19.78 8.91
C GLY A 428 -10.72 -18.75 9.76
N GLY A 429 -11.94 -19.11 10.19
CA GLY A 429 -12.77 -18.25 11.05
C GLY A 429 -12.15 -17.94 12.41
N SER A 430 -11.58 -18.94 13.09
CA SER A 430 -10.93 -18.70 14.40
C SER A 430 -9.66 -17.85 14.26
N TRP A 431 -8.90 -18.06 13.19
CA TRP A 431 -7.70 -17.28 12.90
C TRP A 431 -8.04 -15.81 12.63
N GLU A 432 -8.98 -15.53 11.72
CA GLU A 432 -9.37 -14.16 11.39
C GLU A 432 -9.97 -13.43 12.60
N ALA A 433 -10.88 -14.10 13.33
CA ALA A 433 -11.47 -13.54 14.54
C ALA A 433 -10.41 -13.24 15.62
N GLY A 434 -9.39 -14.09 15.75
CA GLY A 434 -8.26 -13.86 16.65
C GLY A 434 -7.43 -12.64 16.26
N GLN A 435 -7.08 -12.50 14.98
CA GLN A 435 -6.32 -11.36 14.47
C GLN A 435 -7.09 -10.03 14.63
N LEU A 436 -8.38 -10.02 14.28
CA LEU A 436 -9.25 -8.86 14.50
C LEU A 436 -9.32 -8.49 15.98
N ARG A 437 -9.45 -9.48 16.87
CA ARG A 437 -9.51 -9.24 18.31
C ARG A 437 -8.23 -8.62 18.86
N ASN A 438 -7.06 -9.06 18.40
CA ASN A 438 -5.79 -8.49 18.84
C ASN A 438 -5.70 -7.00 18.48
N VAL A 439 -5.97 -6.66 17.21
CA VAL A 439 -5.96 -5.27 16.74
C VAL A 439 -6.99 -4.40 17.46
N ILE A 440 -8.22 -4.91 17.65
CA ILE A 440 -9.25 -4.22 18.42
C ILE A 440 -8.77 -3.93 19.85
N THR A 441 -8.22 -4.92 20.53
CA THR A 441 -7.76 -4.78 21.91
C THR A 441 -6.64 -3.74 22.03
N GLU A 442 -5.70 -3.74 21.09
CA GLU A 442 -4.62 -2.75 21.04
C GLU A 442 -5.15 -1.33 20.79
N MET A 443 -6.04 -1.17 19.81
CA MET A 443 -6.64 0.13 19.48
C MET A 443 -7.53 0.65 20.62
N GLU A 444 -8.26 -0.22 21.31
CA GLU A 444 -9.03 0.14 22.50
C GLU A 444 -8.14 0.56 23.67
N ALA A 445 -7.02 -0.13 23.88
CA ALA A 445 -6.04 0.25 24.90
C ALA A 445 -5.43 1.62 24.62
N GLU A 446 -5.09 1.91 23.36
CA GLU A 446 -4.55 3.22 22.97
C GLU A 446 -5.61 4.33 23.08
N LEU A 447 -6.85 4.05 22.67
CA LEU A 447 -7.97 4.99 22.86
C LEU A 447 -8.17 5.34 24.34
N GLN A 448 -8.06 4.36 25.25
CA GLN A 448 -8.15 4.60 26.68
C GLN A 448 -6.98 5.45 27.20
N ARG A 449 -5.75 5.19 26.73
CA ARG A 449 -4.58 6.03 27.08
C ARG A 449 -4.78 7.49 26.69
N ILE A 450 -5.25 7.73 25.46
CA ILE A 450 -5.53 9.10 24.97
C ILE A 450 -6.60 9.78 25.81
N ARG A 451 -7.66 9.05 26.19
CA ARG A 451 -8.74 9.60 27.04
C ARG A 451 -8.24 9.97 28.44
N ILE A 452 -7.43 9.11 29.06
CA ILE A 452 -6.85 9.37 30.40
C ILE A 452 -5.93 10.58 30.34
N ALA A 453 -5.02 10.64 29.37
CA ALA A 453 -4.10 11.77 29.20
C ALA A 453 -4.84 13.11 29.06
N ARG A 454 -5.95 13.14 28.31
CA ARG A 454 -6.78 14.33 28.13
C ARG A 454 -7.49 14.78 29.42
N VAL A 455 -7.95 13.85 30.24
CA VAL A 455 -8.55 14.16 31.55
C VAL A 455 -7.50 14.74 32.50
N ASP A 456 -6.29 14.16 32.52
CA ASP A 456 -5.18 14.66 33.33
C ASP A 456 -4.77 16.08 32.92
N GLU A 457 -4.73 16.38 31.62
CA GLU A 457 -4.47 17.73 31.11
C GLU A 457 -5.54 18.74 31.54
N GLN A 458 -6.82 18.37 31.43
CA GLN A 458 -7.93 19.23 31.88
C GLN A 458 -7.89 19.49 33.38
N GLY A 459 -7.62 18.46 34.20
CA GLY A 459 -7.48 18.60 35.65
C GLY A 459 -6.28 19.47 36.06
N ARG A 460 -5.17 19.44 35.30
CA ARG A 460 -4.03 20.34 35.53
C ARG A 460 -4.36 21.79 35.19
N MET A 461 -5.04 22.05 34.07
CA MET A 461 -5.46 23.40 33.70
C MET A 461 -6.43 24.01 34.73
N GLU A 462 -7.40 23.24 35.23
CA GLU A 462 -8.31 23.71 36.29
C GLU A 462 -7.60 24.03 37.61
N MET A 463 -6.53 23.30 37.95
CA MET A 463 -5.70 23.58 39.13
C MET A 463 -4.84 24.84 38.96
N ASP A 464 -4.29 25.08 37.76
CA ASP A 464 -3.49 26.28 37.47
C ASP A 464 -4.36 27.56 37.39
N ASP A 465 -5.56 27.47 36.81
CA ASP A 465 -6.51 28.59 36.76
C ASP A 465 -7.19 28.89 38.12
N GLY A 466 -7.31 27.87 38.98
CA GLY A 466 -7.78 28.01 40.36
C GLY A 466 -6.74 28.60 41.33
N GLY A 467 -5.47 28.69 40.93
CA GLY A 467 -4.36 29.18 41.75
C GLY A 467 -4.21 30.71 41.83
N TRP A 468 -4.90 31.46 40.96
CA TRP A 468 -4.81 32.93 40.90
C TRP A 468 -5.97 33.67 41.60
N THR A 469 -6.86 32.94 42.30
CA THR A 469 -8.01 33.53 43.02
C THR A 469 -8.05 33.19 44.51
N ARG A 470 -6.90 33.23 45.20
CA ARG A 470 -6.86 33.27 46.67
C ARG A 470 -5.88 34.28 47.21
#